data_AF-A0A920R7Z0-F1
#
_entry.id   AF-A0A920R7Z0-F1
#
_cell.length_a   1.000
_cell.length_b   1.000
_cell.length_c   1.000
_cell.angle_alpha   90.00
_cell.angle_beta   90.00
_cell.angle_gamma   90.00
#
_symmetry.space_group_name_H-M   'P 1'
#
loop_
_entity.id
_entity.type
_entity.pdbx_description
1 polymer ?
#
loop_
_entity_poly.entity_id
_entity_poly.type
_entity_poly.pdbx_seq_one_letter_code
_entity_poly.pdbx_strand_id
1 'polypeptide(L)' 'MKENVVVGRLIPAGTGLAYHDARKKASMEEAELEVSASDVEAALSEALSEEAEG' A
#
# COMPACT_ATOMS: atom_id res chain seq x y z
N MET A 1 19.44 14.78 -15.43
CA MET A 1 18.85 13.77 -16.34
C MET A 1 19.89 13.43 -17.39
N LYS A 2 20.38 12.19 -17.45
CA LYS A 2 21.28 11.73 -18.52
C LYS A 2 20.43 10.95 -19.51
N GLU A 3 20.36 11.47 -20.73
CA GLU A 3 19.64 10.85 -21.84
C GLU A 3 20.38 9.57 -22.23
N ASN A 4 19.77 8.41 -21.97
CA ASN A 4 20.33 7.12 -22.32
C ASN A 4 19.92 6.77 -23.76
N VAL A 5 20.74 7.18 -24.73
CA VAL A 5 20.62 6.77 -26.14
C VAL A 5 21.77 5.83 -26.47
N VAL A 6 21.46 4.54 -26.64
CA VAL A 6 22.33 3.60 -27.36
C VAL A 6 21.54 3.11 -28.57
N VAL A 7 21.91 3.67 -29.71
CA VAL A 7 21.57 3.35 -31.11
C VAL A 7 20.31 2.50 -31.33
N GLY A 8 19.22 3.15 -31.77
CA GLY A 8 18.12 2.50 -32.50
C GLY A 8 16.86 2.13 -31.70
N ARG A 9 16.88 2.20 -30.36
CA ARG A 9 15.67 2.04 -29.54
C ARG A 9 15.74 2.91 -28.28
N LEU A 10 14.66 3.63 -27.98
CA LEU A 10 14.53 4.39 -26.74
C LEU A 10 14.62 3.41 -25.57
N ILE A 11 15.62 3.54 -24.71
CA ILE A 11 15.63 2.85 -23.42
C ILE A 11 14.70 3.66 -22.52
N PRO A 12 13.52 3.15 -22.12
CA PRO A 12 12.66 3.87 -21.20
C PRO A 12 13.38 3.97 -19.86
N ALA A 13 13.92 5.15 -19.54
CA ALA A 13 14.63 5.42 -18.29
C ALA A 13 13.72 5.39 -17.04
N GLY A 14 12.43 5.07 -17.21
CA GLY A 14 11.39 5.14 -16.18
C GLY A 14 10.96 3.81 -15.56
N THR A 15 11.49 2.66 -15.98
CA THR A 15 11.05 1.35 -15.43
C THR A 15 11.42 1.18 -13.95
N GLY A 16 12.56 1.74 -13.53
CA GLY A 16 13.00 1.69 -12.12
C GLY A 16 12.07 2.46 -11.18
N LEU A 17 11.64 3.66 -11.58
CA LEU A 17 10.75 4.49 -10.75
C LEU A 17 9.35 3.86 -10.67
N ALA A 18 8.80 3.41 -11.81
CA ALA A 18 7.49 2.75 -11.86
C ALA A 18 7.45 1.48 -11.00
N TYR A 19 8.54 0.69 -10.96
CA TYR A 19 8.66 -0.48 -10.09
C TYR A 19 8.70 -0.11 -8.61
N HIS A 20 9.47 0.92 -8.24
CA HIS A 20 9.54 1.38 -6.85
C HIS A 20 8.22 1.99 -6.37
N ASP A 21 7.54 2.76 -7.22
CA ASP A 21 6.24 3.35 -6.91
C ASP A 21 5.16 2.28 -6.72
N ALA A 22 5.12 1.28 -7.60
CA ALA A 22 4.20 0.13 -7.47
C ALA A 22 4.46 -0.65 -6.17
N ARG A 23 5.73 -0.90 -5.83
CA ARG A 23 6.10 -1.60 -4.59
C ARG A 23 5.75 -0.78 -3.34
N LYS A 24 6.00 0.52 -3.36
CA LYS A 24 5.65 1.41 -2.24
C LYS A 24 4.14 1.47 -2.03
N LYS A 25 3.36 1.54 -3.12
CA LYS A 25 1.90 1.53 -3.06
C LYS A 25 1.37 0.21 -2.49
N ALA A 26 1.90 -0.92 -2.92
CA ALA A 26 1.50 -2.23 -2.39
C ALA A 26 1.75 -2.35 -0.87
N SER A 27 2.91 -1.91 -0.38
CA SER A 27 3.18 -1.92 1.07
C SER A 27 2.32 -0.94 1.86
N MET A 28 1.91 0.19 1.27
CA MET A 28 0.97 1.10 1.93
C MET A 28 -0.43 0.49 2.02
N GLU A 29 -0.92 -0.09 0.92
CA GLU A 29 -2.23 -0.74 0.85
C GLU A 29 -2.35 -1.92 1.82
N GLU A 30 -1.28 -2.72 1.97
CA GLU A 30 -1.22 -3.82 2.93
C GLU A 30 -1.24 -3.33 4.39
N ALA A 31 -0.50 -2.25 4.70
CA ALA A 31 -0.53 -1.64 6.03
C ALA A 31 -1.89 -0.99 6.35
N GLU A 32 -2.55 -0.38 5.37
CA GLU A 32 -3.87 0.23 5.53
C GLU A 32 -4.96 -0.84 5.76
N LEU A 33 -4.84 -1.99 5.09
CA LEU A 33 -5.71 -3.15 5.29
C LEU A 33 -5.55 -3.77 6.69
N GLU A 34 -4.32 -3.97 7.17
CA GLU A 34 -4.07 -4.53 8.51
C GLU A 34 -4.64 -3.65 9.62
N VAL A 35 -4.41 -2.33 9.53
CA VAL A 35 -4.95 -1.35 10.50
C VAL A 35 -6.49 -1.36 10.46
N SER A 36 -7.09 -1.40 9.26
CA SER A 36 -8.55 -1.42 9.13
C SER A 36 -9.21 -2.66 9.75
N ALA A 37 -8.56 -3.83 9.68
CA ALA A 37 -9.11 -5.05 10.24
C ALA A 37 -9.06 -5.05 11.78
N SER A 38 -7.93 -4.62 12.36
CA SER A 38 -7.78 -4.55 13.82
C SER A 38 -8.72 -3.52 14.45
N ASP A 39 -8.92 -2.37 13.80
CA ASP A 39 -9.77 -1.30 14.32
C ASP A 39 -11.24 -1.72 14.31
N VAL A 40 -11.69 -2.42 13.26
CA VAL A 40 -13.06 -2.94 13.17
C VAL A 40 -13.31 -4.05 14.20
N GLU A 41 -12.36 -4.95 14.41
CA GLU A 41 -12.48 -6.02 15.41
C GLU A 41 -12.55 -5.47 16.84
N ALA A 42 -11.74 -4.46 17.15
CA ALA A 42 -11.74 -3.79 18.45
C ALA A 42 -13.08 -3.09 18.71
N ALA A 43 -13.58 -2.30 17.75
CA ALA A 43 -14.86 -1.61 17.89
C ALA A 43 -16.04 -2.57 18.05
N LEU A 44 -16.03 -3.70 17.33
CA LEU A 44 -17.06 -4.72 17.45
C LEU A 44 -17.03 -5.42 18.82
N SER A 45 -15.84 -5.73 19.33
CA SER A 45 -15.67 -6.37 20.64
C SER A 45 -16.12 -5.47 21.79
N GLU A 46 -15.80 -4.17 21.70
CA GLU A 46 -16.23 -3.15 22.68
C GLU A 46 -17.77 -3.05 22.72
N ALA A 47 -18.41 -2.89 21.57
CA ALA A 47 -19.88 -2.81 21.49
C ALA A 47 -20.58 -4.07 22.03
N LEU A 48 -20.04 -5.26 21.73
CA LEU A 48 -20.57 -6.52 22.26
C LEU A 48 -20.41 -6.64 23.79
N SER A 49 -19.31 -6.13 24.33
CA SER A 49 -19.10 -6.11 25.79
C SER A 49 -20.01 -5.13 26.50
N GLU A 50 -20.26 -3.94 25.91
CA GLU A 50 -21.20 -2.95 26.44
C GLU A 50 -22.65 -3.46 26.40
N GLU A 51 -23.04 -4.18 25.35
CA GLU A 51 -24.38 -4.76 25.22
C GLU A 51 -24.61 -5.97 26.16
N ALA A 52 -23.54 -6.70 26.54
CA ALA A 52 -23.63 -7.82 27.46
C ALA A 52 -23.70 -7.42 28.94
N GLU A 53 -23.22 -6.22 29.30
CA GLU A 53 -23.25 -5.69 30.66
C GLU A 53 -24.47 -4.80 30.97
N GLY A 54 -25.31 -4.49 29.96
CA GLY A 54 -26.59 -3.77 30.09
C GLY A 54 -27.80 -4.68 30.28
#